data_AF-A0A1B8S9L9-F1
#
_entry.id   AF-A0A1B8S9L9-F1
#
_cell.length_a   1.000
_cell.length_b   1.000
_cell.length_c   1.000
_cell.angle_alpha   90.00
_cell.angle_beta   90.00
_cell.angle_gamma   90.00
#
_symmetry.space_group_name_H-M   'P 1'
#
loop_
_entity.id
_entity.type
_entity.pdbx_description
1 polymer ?
#
loop_
_entity_poly.entity_id
_entity_poly.type
_entity_poly.pdbx_seq_one_letter_code
_entity_poly.pdbx_strand_id
1 'polypeptide(L)'
;MKAVRGDAGLPFVGHTLDYIRFGSDFSRERYDRLGSVSWMGAFGTKMVVIAGPDATREAFTSEAKAFSQDGWSFLIDAFFHRGLMLMSFDEHLMHRRIMQEAFTR
;
A
#
# COMPACT_ATOMS: atom_id res chain seq x y z
N MET A 1 14.64 -5.15 -20.39
CA MET A 1 13.83 -5.02 -19.16
C MET A 1 14.67 -5.47 -17.97
N LYS A 2 14.83 -4.65 -16.92
CA LYS A 2 15.64 -5.03 -15.74
C LYS A 2 14.74 -5.74 -14.72
N ALA A 3 15.22 -6.85 -14.15
CA ALA A 3 14.47 -7.57 -13.13
C ALA A 3 14.30 -6.72 -11.86
N VAL A 4 13.09 -6.71 -11.29
CA VAL A 4 12.80 -6.07 -10.01
C VAL A 4 13.51 -6.84 -8.90
N ARG A 5 14.24 -6.12 -8.03
CA ARG A 5 14.97 -6.73 -6.92
C ARG A 5 14.03 -7.00 -5.75
N GLY A 6 14.26 -8.07 -5.01
CA GLY A 6 13.40 -8.47 -3.92
C GLY A 6 13.60 -9.93 -3.54
N ASP A 7 12.84 -10.35 -2.53
CA ASP A 7 12.96 -11.67 -1.94
C ASP A 7 11.64 -12.11 -1.30
N ALA A 8 11.43 -13.41 -1.16
CA ALA A 8 10.18 -13.96 -0.66
C ALA A 8 10.01 -13.83 0.86
N GLY A 9 11.07 -13.50 1.61
CA GLY A 9 11.08 -13.58 3.07
C GLY A 9 11.01 -15.02 3.60
N LEU A 10 10.47 -15.17 4.81
CA LEU A 10 10.33 -16.48 5.47
C LEU A 10 9.34 -17.40 4.72
N PRO A 11 9.54 -18.73 4.76
CA PRO A 11 8.57 -19.67 4.21
C PRO A 11 7.16 -19.43 4.76
N PHE A 12 6.15 -19.48 3.89
CA PHE A 12 4.72 -19.28 4.15
C PHE A 12 4.29 -17.86 4.58
N VAL A 13 5.00 -17.23 5.53
CA VAL A 13 4.60 -15.93 6.10
C VAL A 13 5.29 -14.74 5.42
N GLY A 14 6.34 -14.98 4.64
CA GLY A 14 7.14 -13.93 4.02
C GLY A 14 7.64 -12.91 5.04
N HIS A 15 7.52 -11.64 4.72
CA HIS A 15 7.86 -10.51 5.60
C HIS A 15 6.69 -9.97 6.40
N THR A 16 5.58 -10.70 6.51
CA THR A 16 4.39 -10.24 7.22
C THR A 16 4.70 -9.90 8.68
N LEU A 17 5.50 -10.73 9.36
CA LEU A 17 5.86 -10.51 10.76
C LEU A 17 6.82 -9.32 10.93
N ASP A 18 7.80 -9.18 10.03
CA ASP A 18 8.73 -8.05 10.03
C ASP A 18 7.96 -6.74 9.82
N TYR A 19 7.00 -6.74 8.89
CA TYR A 19 6.13 -5.61 8.62
C TYR A 19 5.26 -5.25 9.84
N ILE A 20 4.66 -6.23 10.52
CA ILE A 20 3.85 -5.97 11.73
C ILE A 20 4.71 -5.44 12.88
N ARG A 21 5.91 -6.00 13.06
CA ARG A 21 6.79 -5.67 14.18
C ARG A 21 7.49 -4.32 14.02
N PHE A 22 7.98 -4.02 12.82
CA PHE A 22 8.84 -2.86 12.55
C PHE A 22 8.16 -1.79 11.67
N GLY A 23 7.00 -2.08 11.07
CA GLY A 23 6.17 -1.11 10.37
C GLY A 23 6.90 -0.34 9.27
N SER A 24 6.92 0.99 9.41
CA SER A 24 7.55 1.92 8.47
C SER A 24 9.06 1.74 8.38
N ASP A 25 9.72 1.36 9.48
CA ASP A 25 11.18 1.22 9.51
C ASP A 25 11.64 0.10 8.60
N PHE A 26 10.89 -1.01 8.58
CA PHE A 26 11.12 -2.11 7.64
C PHE A 26 10.96 -1.67 6.18
N SER A 27 9.93 -0.88 5.90
CA SER A 27 9.69 -0.37 4.54
C SER A 27 10.79 0.59 4.09
N ARG A 28 11.30 1.41 5.01
CA ARG A 28 12.40 2.35 4.76
C ARG A 28 13.73 1.64 4.52
N GLU A 29 14.07 0.66 5.36
CA GLU A 29 15.29 -0.14 5.17
C GLU A 29 15.28 -0.86 3.82
N ARG A 30 14.13 -1.41 3.41
CA ARG A 30 13.99 -2.05 2.10
C ARG A 30 14.14 -1.05 0.96
N TYR A 31 13.57 0.14 1.08
CA TYR A 31 13.75 1.20 0.09
C TYR A 31 15.24 1.57 -0.07
N ASP A 32 15.95 1.76 1.04
CA ASP A 32 17.38 2.10 1.03
C ASP A 32 18.23 0.99 0.42
N ARG A 33 17.87 -0.28 0.65
CA ARG A 33 18.62 -1.45 0.15
C ARG A 33 18.29 -1.85 -1.28
N LEU A 34 17.01 -1.81 -1.67
CA LEU A 34 16.49 -2.38 -2.91
C LEU A 34 16.11 -1.32 -3.95
N GLY A 35 15.95 -0.07 -3.52
CA GLY A 35 15.56 1.06 -4.34
C GLY A 35 14.05 1.29 -4.38
N SER A 36 13.63 2.15 -5.30
CA SER A 36 12.26 2.65 -5.44
C SER A 36 11.23 1.62 -5.89
N VAL A 37 11.65 0.55 -6.56
CA VAL A 37 10.76 -0.54 -6.98
C VAL A 37 11.37 -1.86 -6.54
N SER A 38 10.68 -2.56 -5.64
CA SER A 38 11.10 -3.85 -5.14
C SER A 38 9.93 -4.82 -5.02
N TRP A 39 10.21 -6.12 -4.93
CA TRP A 39 9.17 -7.12 -4.63
C TRP A 39 9.43 -7.78 -3.27
N MET A 40 8.36 -8.27 -2.66
CA MET A 40 8.44 -9.05 -1.42
C MET A 40 7.33 -10.10 -1.33
N GLY A 41 7.58 -11.18 -0.60
CA GLY A 41 6.51 -12.05 -0.11
C GLY A 41 5.90 -11.46 1.16
N ALA A 42 4.57 -11.30 1.21
CA ALA A 42 3.83 -10.86 2.39
C ALA A 42 2.37 -11.30 2.29
N PHE A 43 1.71 -11.52 3.43
CA PHE A 43 0.31 -11.94 3.52
C PHE A 43 -0.03 -13.18 2.67
N GLY A 44 0.91 -14.13 2.58
CA GLY A 44 0.75 -15.34 1.77
C GLY A 44 0.78 -15.13 0.25
N THR A 45 1.12 -13.91 -0.22
CA THR A 45 1.21 -13.57 -1.64
C THR A 45 2.53 -12.85 -1.98
N LYS A 46 2.77 -12.61 -3.27
CA LYS A 46 3.86 -11.75 -3.76
C LYS A 46 3.33 -10.36 -4.03
N MET A 47 4.04 -9.36 -3.51
CA MET A 47 3.68 -7.95 -3.63
C MET A 47 4.83 -7.17 -4.26
N VAL A 48 4.49 -6.15 -5.05
CA VAL A 48 5.44 -5.16 -5.56
C VAL A 48 5.24 -3.88 -4.78
N VAL A 49 6.33 -3.33 -4.26
CA VAL A 49 6.37 -2.09 -3.49
C VAL A 49 6.98 -1.01 -4.37
N ILE A 50 6.24 0.08 -4.52
CA ILE A 50 6.67 1.31 -5.20
C ILE A 50 6.84 2.38 -4.12
N ALA A 51 8.04 2.90 -3.98
CA ALA A 51 8.41 3.85 -2.94
C ALA A 51 9.30 4.98 -3.47
N GLY A 52 9.18 6.14 -2.83
CA GLY A 52 9.90 7.35 -3.22
C GLY A 52 9.13 8.23 -4.22
N PRO A 53 9.44 9.53 -4.26
CA PRO A 53 8.59 10.53 -4.92
C PRO A 53 8.43 10.31 -6.43
N ASP A 54 9.51 9.95 -7.13
CA ASP A 54 9.49 9.83 -8.60
C ASP A 54 8.72 8.59 -9.05
N ALA A 55 9.00 7.44 -8.45
CA ALA A 55 8.34 6.18 -8.81
C ALA A 55 6.85 6.19 -8.44
N THR A 56 6.51 6.79 -7.29
CA THR A 56 5.11 6.97 -6.88
C THR A 56 4.37 7.94 -7.80
N ARG A 57 5.00 9.05 -8.22
CA ARG A 57 4.42 9.95 -9.21
C ARG A 57 4.15 9.22 -10.52
N GLU A 58 5.11 8.46 -11.03
CA GLU A 58 4.92 7.68 -12.25
C GLU A 58 3.79 6.67 -12.11
N ALA A 59 3.73 5.90 -11.02
CA ALA A 59 2.66 4.94 -10.78
C ALA A 59 1.26 5.60 -10.75
N PHE A 60 1.12 6.75 -10.09
CA PHE A 60 -0.16 7.46 -10.00
C PHE A 60 -0.53 8.25 -11.26
N THR A 61 0.44 8.64 -12.08
CA THR A 61 0.20 9.39 -13.33
C THR A 61 0.14 8.52 -14.57
N SER A 62 0.71 7.31 -14.52
CA SER A 62 0.63 6.33 -15.60
C SER A 62 -0.83 5.96 -15.87
N GLU A 63 -1.14 5.61 -17.12
CA GLU A 63 -2.52 5.26 -17.50
C GLU A 63 -3.10 4.22 -16.54
N ALA A 64 -4.21 4.57 -15.90
CA ALA A 64 -4.93 3.76 -14.91
C ALA A 64 -5.26 2.33 -15.37
N LYS A 65 -5.06 1.99 -16.65
CA LYS A 65 -5.20 0.65 -17.21
C LYS A 65 -4.11 -0.33 -16.76
N ALA A 66 -2.95 0.13 -16.30
CA ALA A 66 -1.86 -0.74 -15.87
C ALA A 66 -2.00 -1.24 -14.42
N PHE A 67 -2.77 -0.54 -13.58
CA PHE A 67 -2.93 -0.84 -12.16
C PHE A 67 -4.42 -1.05 -11.81
N SER A 68 -4.81 -2.27 -11.47
CA SER A 68 -6.15 -2.53 -10.94
C SER A 68 -6.25 -2.13 -9.46
N GLN A 69 -7.40 -1.59 -9.06
CA GLN A 69 -7.74 -1.35 -7.65
C GLN A 69 -8.21 -2.63 -6.93
N ASP A 70 -8.39 -3.75 -7.64
CA ASP A 70 -8.88 -5.02 -7.07
C ASP A 70 -7.92 -5.59 -6.01
N GLY A 71 -6.63 -5.24 -6.04
CA GLY A 71 -5.64 -5.67 -5.05
C GLY A 71 -5.96 -5.23 -3.62
N TRP A 72 -6.76 -4.17 -3.45
CA TRP A 72 -7.23 -3.72 -2.14
C TRP A 72 -8.19 -4.72 -1.49
N SER A 73 -9.00 -5.44 -2.27
CA SER A 73 -9.90 -6.48 -1.74
C SER A 73 -9.11 -7.59 -1.05
N PHE A 74 -7.98 -8.03 -1.64
CA PHE A 74 -7.15 -9.10 -1.07
C PHE A 74 -6.59 -8.77 0.32
N LEU A 75 -6.14 -7.53 0.53
CA LEU A 75 -5.53 -7.12 1.81
C LEU A 75 -6.55 -6.64 2.84
N ILE A 76 -7.58 -5.94 2.39
CA ILE A 76 -8.46 -5.19 3.30
C ILE A 76 -9.73 -5.98 3.62
N ASP A 77 -10.22 -6.82 2.72
CA ASP A 77 -11.50 -7.52 2.92
C ASP A 77 -11.46 -8.35 4.21
N ALA A 78 -10.47 -9.22 4.40
CA ALA A 78 -10.40 -10.06 5.60
C ALA A 78 -10.13 -9.29 6.94
N PHE A 79 -9.55 -8.09 6.90
CA PHE A 79 -9.12 -7.35 8.11
C PHE A 79 -10.04 -6.18 8.49
N PHE A 80 -10.78 -5.60 7.53
CA PHE A 80 -11.60 -4.40 7.72
C PHE A 80 -13.01 -4.56 7.13
N HIS A 81 -13.67 -5.70 7.32
CA HIS A 81 -15.14 -5.75 7.22
C HIS A 81 -15.72 -4.67 8.17
N ARG A 82 -16.14 -3.52 7.60
CA ARG A 82 -16.62 -2.31 8.32
C ARG A 82 -15.56 -1.48 9.07
N GLY A 83 -14.30 -1.54 8.67
CA GLY A 83 -13.27 -0.64 9.21
C GLY A 83 -13.36 0.78 8.64
N LEU A 84 -13.02 1.79 9.44
CA LEU A 84 -13.12 3.24 9.12
C LEU A 84 -12.35 3.70 7.85
N MET A 85 -11.55 2.85 7.19
CA MET A 85 -10.96 3.12 5.86
C MET A 85 -11.77 2.57 4.68
N LEU A 86 -12.93 1.94 4.94
CA LEU A 86 -13.85 1.35 3.94
C LEU A 86 -15.34 1.64 4.23
N MET A 87 -15.68 2.67 5.01
CA MET A 87 -17.09 3.08 5.16
C MET A 87 -17.50 3.97 3.98
N SER A 88 -18.33 3.40 3.11
CA SER A 88 -19.27 4.01 2.14
C SER A 88 -18.89 5.37 1.56
N PHE A 89 -18.69 5.41 0.24
CA PHE A 89 -18.43 6.62 -0.57
C PHE A 89 -19.35 7.83 -0.26
N ASP A 90 -20.59 7.62 0.19
CA ASP A 90 -21.52 8.71 0.58
C ASP A 90 -21.20 9.35 1.94
N GLU A 91 -20.65 8.60 2.90
CA GLU A 91 -20.36 9.08 4.25
C GLU A 91 -19.04 9.89 4.30
N HIS A 92 -18.07 9.52 3.45
CA HIS A 92 -16.85 10.28 3.23
C HIS A 92 -17.10 11.70 2.69
N LEU A 93 -18.08 11.88 1.80
CA LEU A 93 -18.43 13.19 1.25
C LEU A 93 -19.07 14.11 2.32
N MET A 94 -19.92 13.55 3.17
CA MET A 94 -20.56 14.30 4.25
C MET A 94 -19.55 14.72 5.32
N HIS A 95 -18.68 13.80 5.78
CA HIS A 95 -17.65 14.12 6.76
C HIS A 95 -16.60 15.10 6.23
N ARG A 96 -16.20 14.99 4.96
CA ARG A 96 -15.29 15.97 4.33
C ARG A 96 -15.92 17.37 4.31
N ARG A 97 -17.22 17.48 4.02
CA ARG A 97 -17.93 18.76 4.01
C ARG A 97 -18.04 19.38 5.41
N ILE A 98 -18.34 18.57 6.44
CA ILE A 98 -18.41 19.00 7.84
C ILE A 98 -17.04 19.46 8.36
N MET A 99 -15.98 18.71 8.08
CA MET A 99 -14.62 19.09 8.51
C MET A 99 -14.13 20.35 7.76
N GLN A 100 -14.49 20.54 6.49
CA GLN A 100 -14.15 21.78 5.79
C GLN A 100 -14.90 22.99 6.35
N GLU A 101 -16.16 22.87 6.76
CA GLU A 101 -16.88 23.96 7.45
C GLU A 101 -16.30 24.27 8.84
N ALA A 102 -15.88 23.25 9.59
CA ALA A 102 -15.34 23.44 10.95
C ALA A 102 -13.95 24.11 10.98
N PHE A 103 -13.17 24.02 9.90
CA PHE A 103 -11.81 24.57 9.81
C PHE A 103 -11.68 25.74 8.81
N THR A 104 -12.79 26.25 8.26
CA THR A 104 -12.80 27.51 7.52
C THR A 104 -13.15 28.66 8.48
N ARG A 105 -12.21 29.00 9.34
CA ARG A 105 -12.12 30.36 9.91
C ARG A 105 -10.65 30.73 10.12
#